data_AF-A0A2N3G2S3-F1
#
_entry.id   AF-A0A2N3G2S3-F1
#
_cell.length_a   1.000
_cell.length_b   1.000
_cell.length_c   1.000
_cell.angle_alpha   90.00
_cell.angle_beta   90.00
_cell.angle_gamma   90.00
#
_symmetry.space_group_name_H-M   'P 1'
#
loop_
_entity.id
_entity.type
_entity.pdbx_description
1 polymer ?
#
loop_
_entity_poly.entity_id
_entity_poly.type
_entity_poly.pdbx_seq_one_letter_code
_entity_poly.pdbx_strand_id
1 'polypeptide(L)'
;MLDYGDHGLGAARRDPNRVGFIELTDALRWVPQAGDGWEVPIATITVKTPKTWLNRPSKGVEIEVPEMGPVRIRGMVLAPGTVAPPSTGVAGQARRSGRILVELLARGAKDGSASP
;
A
#
# COMPACT_ATOMS: atom_id res chain seq x y z
N MET A 1 -4.36 -6.09 -8.93
CA MET A 1 -2.88 -6.27 -8.90
C MET A 1 -2.49 -6.78 -7.53
N LEU A 2 -1.57 -7.75 -7.42
CA LEU A 2 -1.04 -8.28 -6.16
C LEU A 2 0.34 -7.65 -5.87
N ASP A 3 0.52 -6.99 -4.73
CA ASP A 3 1.82 -6.46 -4.26
C ASP A 3 2.09 -6.87 -2.80
N TYR A 4 3.35 -7.19 -2.45
CA TYR A 4 3.73 -7.47 -1.05
C TYR A 4 3.95 -6.17 -0.29
N GLY A 5 3.08 -5.90 0.67
CA GLY A 5 3.04 -4.67 1.45
C GLY A 5 3.25 -4.89 2.95
N ASP A 6 3.69 -3.84 3.63
CA ASP A 6 3.49 -3.60 5.06
C ASP A 6 2.42 -2.51 5.19
N HIS A 7 1.40 -2.77 6.01
CA HIS A 7 0.38 -1.79 6.39
C HIS A 7 0.65 -1.31 7.80
N GLY A 8 1.10 -0.07 7.93
CA GLY A 8 1.57 0.45 9.20
C GLY A 8 0.69 1.44 9.92
N LEU A 9 -0.22 0.92 10.74
CA LEU A 9 -0.67 1.57 11.99
C LEU A 9 0.38 1.28 13.08
N GLY A 10 1.34 2.18 13.30
CA GLY A 10 2.09 2.34 14.57
C GLY A 10 3.01 1.25 15.15
N ALA A 11 2.85 -0.05 14.86
CA ALA A 11 3.62 -1.16 15.47
C ALA A 11 4.91 -1.62 14.73
N ALA A 12 5.67 -2.55 15.32
CA ALA A 12 6.98 -3.00 14.83
C ALA A 12 6.91 -3.88 13.56
N ARG A 13 7.92 -3.76 12.68
CA ARG A 13 8.04 -4.38 11.34
C ARG A 13 8.05 -5.92 11.29
N ARG A 14 8.08 -6.60 12.44
CA ARG A 14 8.19 -8.07 12.53
C ARG A 14 6.87 -8.74 12.91
N ASP A 15 5.78 -8.00 13.05
CA ASP A 15 4.46 -8.55 13.33
C ASP A 15 3.91 -9.26 12.06
N PRO A 16 3.69 -10.59 12.08
CA PRO A 16 3.17 -11.34 10.95
C PRO A 16 1.77 -10.85 10.49
N ASN A 17 1.00 -10.22 11.38
CA ASN A 17 -0.31 -9.66 11.06
C ASN A 17 -0.23 -8.37 10.20
N ARG A 18 0.98 -7.81 10.07
CA ARG A 18 1.25 -6.58 9.30
C ARG A 18 2.02 -6.81 8.00
N VAL A 19 2.44 -8.05 7.76
CA VAL A 19 3.05 -8.48 6.50
C VAL A 19 1.99 -9.22 5.70
N GLY A 20 1.90 -8.92 4.40
CA GLY A 20 0.82 -9.43 3.59
C GLY A 20 0.80 -8.81 2.21
N PHE A 21 -0.35 -8.91 1.57
CA PHE A 21 -0.56 -8.48 0.21
C PHE A 21 -1.53 -7.32 0.14
N ILE A 22 -1.27 -6.45 -0.82
CA ILE A 22 -2.25 -5.53 -1.34
C ILE A 22 -2.81 -6.04 -2.64
N GLU A 23 -4.14 -6.10 -2.65
CA GLU A 23 -4.93 -6.30 -3.85
C GLU A 23 -5.65 -5.01 -4.20
N LEU A 24 -5.52 -4.61 -5.46
CA LEU A 24 -6.26 -3.49 -6.04
C LEU A 24 -7.24 -4.02 -7.10
N THR A 25 -8.53 -3.87 -6.82
CA THR A 25 -9.68 -4.07 -7.74
C THR A 25 -10.43 -2.73 -7.88
N ASP A 26 -11.74 -2.71 -7.69
CA ASP A 26 -12.57 -1.57 -7.26
C ASP A 26 -12.39 -1.23 -5.77
N ALA A 27 -11.82 -2.16 -4.99
CA ALA A 27 -11.45 -1.98 -3.59
C ALA A 27 -9.93 -2.08 -3.38
N LEU A 28 -9.47 -1.49 -2.27
CA LEU A 28 -8.17 -1.75 -1.68
C LEU A 28 -8.35 -2.84 -0.62
N ARG A 29 -7.78 -4.02 -0.88
CA ARG A 29 -7.84 -5.15 0.04
C ARG A 29 -6.47 -5.47 0.61
N TRP A 30 -6.41 -5.61 1.92
CA TRP A 30 -5.28 -6.11 2.67
C TRP A 30 -5.49 -7.59 3.01
N VAL A 31 -4.53 -8.42 2.59
CA VAL A 31 -4.51 -9.85 2.87
C VAL A 31 -3.25 -10.16 3.70
N PRO A 32 -3.33 -10.18 5.03
CA PRO A 32 -2.17 -10.47 5.86
C PRO A 32 -1.73 -11.93 5.72
N GLN A 33 -0.48 -12.22 6.08
CA GLN A 33 0.03 -13.59 6.20
C GLN A 33 -0.62 -14.36 7.35
N ALA A 34 -1.05 -13.65 8.39
CA ALA A 34 -1.74 -14.21 9.54
C ALA A 34 -2.81 -13.21 10.05
N GLY A 35 -3.90 -13.74 10.62
CA GLY A 35 -5.01 -12.94 11.13
C GLY A 35 -5.99 -12.48 10.05
N ASP A 36 -6.89 -11.58 10.44
CA ASP A 36 -7.97 -11.10 9.58
C ASP A 36 -7.51 -9.94 8.70
N GLY A 37 -7.85 -10.02 7.42
CA GLY A 37 -7.67 -8.93 6.46
C GLY A 37 -8.77 -7.87 6.56
N TRP A 38 -8.65 -6.85 5.71
CA TRP A 38 -9.67 -5.83 5.56
C TRP A 38 -9.78 -5.39 4.10
N GLU A 39 -10.91 -4.79 3.77
CA GLU A 39 -11.21 -4.31 2.42
C GLU A 39 -11.96 -2.99 2.52
N VAL A 40 -11.58 -2.02 1.69
CA VAL A 40 -12.24 -0.72 1.60
C VAL A 40 -12.40 -0.27 0.15
N PRO A 41 -13.57 0.25 -0.25
CA PRO A 41 -13.78 0.73 -1.63
C PRO A 41 -12.81 1.87 -1.98
N ILE A 42 -12.18 1.83 -3.16
CA ILE A 42 -11.15 2.82 -3.53
C ILE A 42 -11.73 4.25 -3.56
N ALA A 43 -12.99 4.40 -3.99
CA ALA A 43 -13.66 5.70 -4.10
C ALA A 43 -13.81 6.43 -2.75
N THR A 44 -13.69 5.73 -1.62
CA THR A 44 -13.79 6.33 -0.28
C THR A 44 -12.44 6.75 0.29
N ILE A 45 -11.34 6.29 -0.29
CA ILE A 45 -9.97 6.53 0.16
C ILE A 45 -9.51 7.92 -0.27
N THR A 46 -8.74 8.58 0.59
CA THR A 46 -8.01 9.81 0.22
C THR A 46 -6.52 9.57 0.24
N VAL A 47 -5.84 9.76 -0.89
CA VAL A 47 -4.38 9.69 -0.98
C VAL A 47 -3.78 10.96 -0.39
N LYS A 48 -2.89 10.81 0.59
CA LYS A 48 -2.18 11.92 1.26
C LYS A 48 -0.74 12.08 0.77
N THR A 49 -0.14 11.03 0.20
CA THR A 49 1.22 11.11 -0.35
C THR A 49 1.32 12.11 -1.51
N PRO A 50 2.23 13.09 -1.45
CA PRO A 50 2.53 14.00 -2.55
C PRO A 50 2.95 13.27 -3.82
N LYS A 51 2.39 13.71 -4.96
CA LYS A 51 2.90 13.30 -6.28
C LYS A 51 4.22 14.00 -6.53
N THR A 52 5.29 13.23 -6.62
CA THR A 52 6.58 13.73 -7.12
C THR A 52 6.62 13.57 -8.63
N TRP A 53 7.53 14.27 -9.32
CA TRP A 53 7.72 14.13 -10.77
C TRP A 53 7.89 12.67 -11.24
N LEU A 54 8.38 11.79 -10.36
CA LEU A 54 8.59 10.37 -10.65
C LEU A 54 7.53 9.44 -10.04
N ASN A 55 6.57 9.96 -9.25
CA ASN A 55 5.61 9.16 -8.47
C ASN A 55 6.28 7.99 -7.74
N ARG A 56 7.43 8.22 -7.10
CA ARG A 56 8.25 7.19 -6.41
C ARG A 56 8.43 7.53 -4.94
N PRO A 57 7.41 7.37 -4.10
CA PRO A 57 7.56 7.62 -2.68
C PRO A 57 8.47 6.56 -2.05
N SER A 58 9.61 6.99 -1.52
CA SER A 58 10.61 6.12 -0.89
C SER A 58 10.15 5.55 0.45
N LYS A 59 9.20 6.23 1.13
CA LYS A 59 8.67 5.85 2.45
C LYS A 59 7.30 5.16 2.38
N GLY A 60 6.80 4.80 1.21
CA GLY A 60 5.45 4.23 1.02
C GLY A 60 4.38 5.26 0.67
N VAL A 61 3.17 4.77 0.43
CA VAL A 61 1.96 5.56 0.15
C VAL A 61 1.17 5.73 1.44
N GLU A 62 0.84 6.96 1.76
CA GLU A 62 -0.03 7.38 2.85
C GLU A 62 -1.42 7.66 2.29
N ILE A 63 -2.40 7.05 2.93
CA ILE A 63 -3.81 7.18 2.61
C ILE A 63 -4.60 7.42 3.89
N GLU A 64 -5.72 8.09 3.76
CA GLU A 64 -6.76 8.17 4.78
C GLU A 64 -7.88 7.20 4.38
N VAL A 65 -8.23 6.31 5.30
CA VAL A 65 -9.33 5.35 5.14
C VAL A 65 -10.44 5.73 6.12
N PRO A 66 -11.69 5.91 5.67
CA PRO A 66 -12.81 6.18 6.57
C PRO A 66 -12.90 5.11 7.67
N GLU A 67 -13.21 5.52 8.90
CA GLU A 67 -13.36 4.65 10.09
C GLU A 67 -12.07 4.00 10.62
N MET A 68 -11.04 3.83 9.78
CA MET A 68 -9.73 3.28 10.17
C MET A 68 -8.67 4.37 10.43
N GLY A 69 -8.84 5.55 9.85
CA GLY A 69 -7.89 6.65 9.95
C GLY A 69 -6.70 6.51 8.96
N PRO A 70 -5.52 7.07 9.31
CA PRO A 70 -4.38 7.10 8.41
C PRO A 70 -3.71 5.73 8.30
N VAL A 71 -3.54 5.25 7.07
CA VAL A 71 -2.85 4.00 6.74
C VAL A 71 -1.64 4.31 5.85
N ARG A 72 -0.51 3.66 6.13
CA ARG A 72 0.68 3.74 5.28
C ARG A 72 1.01 2.37 4.68
N ILE A 73 1.02 2.32 3.35
CA ILE A 73 1.33 1.15 2.53
C ILE A 73 2.79 1.24 2.08
N ARG A 74 3.61 0.25 2.40
CA ARG A 74 5.02 0.21 1.99
C ARG A 74 5.31 -1.09 1.28
N GLY A 75 5.95 -1.03 0.11
CA GLY A 75 6.53 -2.23 -0.48
C GLY A 75 7.56 -2.84 0.48
N MET A 76 7.46 -4.13 0.77
CA MET A 76 8.49 -4.81 1.55
C MET A 76 9.79 -4.92 0.75
N VAL A 77 10.93 -4.62 1.39
CA VAL A 77 12.20 -5.19 0.97
C VAL A 77 12.14 -6.65 1.41
N LEU A 78 11.93 -7.56 0.45
CA LEU A 78 11.96 -8.99 0.72
C LEU A 78 13.31 -9.29 1.37
N ALA A 79 13.29 -9.81 2.59
CA ALA A 79 14.51 -10.34 3.19
C ALA A 79 15.00 -11.51 2.30
N PRO A 80 16.32 -11.70 2.15
CA PRO A 80 16.85 -12.87 1.46
C PRO A 80 16.16 -14.15 1.97
N GLY A 81 15.59 -14.95 1.07
CA GLY A 81 14.85 -16.18 1.41
C GLY A 81 13.34 -16.03 1.61
N THR A 82 12.76 -14.83 1.53
CA THR A 82 11.29 -14.65 1.54
C THR A 82 10.71 -15.09 0.20
N VAL A 83 9.84 -16.10 0.19
CA VAL A 83 9.13 -16.54 -1.02
C VAL A 83 8.13 -15.47 -1.42
N ALA A 84 8.50 -14.65 -2.40
CA ALA A 84 7.57 -13.80 -3.11
C ALA A 84 6.81 -14.66 -4.14
N PRO A 85 5.48 -14.51 -4.26
CA PRO A 85 4.71 -15.15 -5.29
C PRO A 85 5.08 -14.57 -6.65
N PRO A 86 4.85 -15.36 -7.70
CA PRO A 86 5.38 -15.12 -9.03
C PRO A 86 4.94 -13.78 -9.65
N SER A 87 3.84 -13.17 -9.19
CA SER A 87 3.36 -11.87 -9.66
C SER A 87 4.14 -10.67 -9.10
N THR A 88 4.93 -10.85 -8.04
CA THR A 88 5.73 -9.77 -7.43
C THR A 88 7.17 -9.80 -7.92
N GLY A 89 7.35 -9.41 -9.18
CA GLY A 89 8.69 -9.16 -9.73
C GLY A 89 9.55 -8.30 -8.79
N VAL A 90 10.86 -8.48 -8.84
CA VAL A 90 11.89 -7.86 -7.97
C VAL A 90 11.98 -6.34 -8.21
N ALA A 91 10.90 -5.61 -7.92
CA ALA A 91 10.85 -4.16 -7.95
C ALA A 91 11.24 -3.61 -6.57
N GLY A 92 12.14 -2.63 -6.52
CA GLY A 92 12.47 -1.94 -5.26
C GLY A 92 11.26 -1.22 -4.65
N GLN A 93 11.29 -1.01 -3.34
CA GLN A 93 10.21 -0.43 -2.52
C GLN A 93 9.57 0.84 -3.12
N ALA A 94 10.39 1.78 -3.61
CA ALA A 94 9.89 3.04 -4.17
C ALA A 94 9.10 2.84 -5.47
N ARG A 95 9.46 1.83 -6.29
CA ARG A 95 8.74 1.50 -7.52
C ARG A 95 7.38 0.84 -7.21
N ARG A 96 7.36 -0.07 -6.23
CA ARG A 96 6.13 -0.73 -5.74
C ARG A 96 5.13 0.28 -5.19
N SER A 97 5.59 1.07 -4.24
CA SER A 97 4.78 2.14 -3.62
C SER A 97 4.31 3.16 -4.66
N GLY A 98 5.18 3.50 -5.62
CA GLY A 98 4.81 4.39 -6.73
C GLY A 98 3.71 3.84 -7.62
N ARG A 99 3.72 2.54 -7.89
CA ARG A 99 2.68 1.87 -8.67
C ARG A 99 1.35 1.85 -7.93
N ILE A 100 1.35 1.54 -6.62
CA ILE A 100 0.15 1.59 -5.78
C ILE A 100 -0.46 3.00 -5.79
N LEU A 101 0.37 4.03 -5.64
CA LEU A 101 -0.07 5.43 -5.70
C LEU A 101 -0.80 5.75 -7.01
N VAL A 102 -0.20 5.40 -8.15
CA VAL A 102 -0.77 5.66 -9.48
C VAL A 102 -2.07 4.89 -9.68
N GLU A 103 -2.11 3.62 -9.30
CA GLU A 103 -3.30 2.77 -9.45
C GLU A 103 -4.47 3.23 -8.59
N LEU A 104 -4.23 3.63 -7.33
CA LEU A 104 -5.28 4.16 -6.45
C LEU A 104 -5.96 5.39 -7.08
N LEU A 105 -5.18 6.33 -7.57
CA LEU A 105 -5.68 7.55 -8.20
C LEU A 105 -6.40 7.24 -9.52
N ALA A 106 -5.84 6.37 -10.36
CA ALA A 106 -6.44 5.94 -11.62
C ALA A 106 -7.80 5.24 -11.42
N ARG A 107 -7.99 4.60 -10.25
CA ARG A 107 -9.21 3.88 -9.87
C ARG A 107 -10.20 4.72 -9.06
N GLY A 108 -9.93 6.03 -8.90
CA GLY A 108 -10.89 6.97 -8.32
C GLY A 108 -10.70 7.29 -6.84
N ALA A 109 -9.54 6.97 -6.25
CA ALA A 109 -9.19 7.51 -4.94
C ALA A 109 -9.10 9.04 -5.01
N LYS A 110 -9.53 9.72 -3.94
CA LYS A 110 -9.48 11.18 -3.85
C LYS A 110 -8.03 11.62 -3.70
N ASP A 111 -7.64 12.65 -4.45
CA ASP A 111 -6.33 13.26 -4.30
C ASP A 111 -6.37 14.33 -3.21
N GLY A 112 -5.94 13.98 -2.01
CA GLY A 112 -5.76 14.90 -0.89
C GLY A 112 -4.31 15.35 -0.71
N SER A 113 -3.45 15.09 -1.69
CA SER A 113 -2.03 15.45 -1.63
C SER A 113 -1.78 16.93 -1.94
N ALA A 114 -2.79 17.60 -2.49
CA ALA A 114 -2.87 19.05 -2.60
C ALA A 114 -3.43 19.64 -1.29
N SER A 115 -2.62 19.69 -0.24
CA SER A 115 -2.84 20.63 0.86
C SER A 115 -1.49 21.17 1.31
N PRO A 116 -1.38 22.50 1.47
CA PRO A 116 -0.13 23.21 1.76
C PRO A 116 0.48 22.86 3.12
#